data_AF-A0A957QC87-F1
#
_entry.id   AF-A0A957QC87-F1
#
_cell.length_a   1.000
_cell.length_b   1.000
_cell.length_c   1.000
_cell.angle_alpha   90.00
_cell.angle_beta   90.00
_cell.angle_gamma   90.00
#
_symmetry.space_group_name_H-M   'P 1'
#
loop_
_entity.id
_entity.type
_entity.pdbx_description
1 polymer ?
#
loop_
_entity_poly.entity_id
_entity_poly.type
_entity_poly.pdbx_seq_one_letter_code
_entity_poly.pdbx_strand_id
1 'polypeptide(L)'
;MRHDDNAAGQHFGGAAIEVRSNGCLNRRHKDAGCTLCAAACPTGAIALTSAYPQLDDSLCVRCGACLHTCPTDVYTQHKPVEITLKQTIEQTPAQAQAIVCPLHPSPQSTALPVERVVRHARCLAALSPVQLLELSRNGQSALWLDDAPCGDCPISAAQRVLASSVSAANQWLSALGQAASIGLYSTAFDNLLSEAVTRPLVDGMAPQFSRRGFFGAIRRNVENRLHESMLESPAVAAVRSTRMADRLPQRVPESRIRLLHQLRSADAGHRSLEEDIALSDDLPLAVVEVDAEECSACGLCAQFCPTGALSLIQEEEAFHLNFQPSICLDCGICAVVCPEDAIAFGEYLPIASLLRDEVYALASGKLVSCAQCHTPTADAGADIARCFACRQGVGSVKPLVDQAGLMADLLSRIPDRE
;
A
#
# COMPACT_ATOMS: atom_id res chain seq x y z
N MET A 1 -21.74 15.81 -26.74
CA MET A 1 -20.48 16.58 -26.77
C MET A 1 -19.39 15.59 -27.15
N ARG A 2 -18.94 15.64 -28.41
CA ARG A 2 -17.96 14.70 -28.96
C ARG A 2 -16.59 15.05 -28.35
N HIS A 3 -15.96 14.09 -27.69
CA HIS A 3 -14.55 14.16 -27.31
C HIS A 3 -13.75 13.53 -28.44
N ASP A 4 -13.45 14.33 -29.45
CA ASP A 4 -12.25 14.12 -30.25
C ASP A 4 -11.23 15.12 -29.71
N ASP A 5 -10.13 14.61 -29.16
CA ASP A 5 -8.82 15.27 -29.22
C ASP A 5 -7.76 14.20 -28.99
N ASN A 6 -7.38 13.61 -30.13
CA ASN A 6 -6.24 12.75 -30.32
C ASN A 6 -4.97 13.60 -30.14
N ALA A 7 -4.53 13.78 -28.89
CA ALA A 7 -3.20 14.28 -28.58
C ALA A 7 -2.27 13.06 -28.43
N ALA A 8 -1.27 12.96 -29.30
CA ALA A 8 -0.25 11.93 -29.29
C ALA A 8 0.28 11.68 -27.86
N GLY A 9 0.08 10.46 -27.33
CA GLY A 9 0.71 10.01 -26.08
C GLY A 9 -0.21 9.48 -24.97
N GLN A 10 -1.53 9.61 -25.04
CA GLN A 10 -2.44 9.10 -23.99
C GLN A 10 -3.11 7.77 -24.37
N HIS A 11 -2.46 6.65 -24.04
CA HIS A 11 -2.96 5.30 -24.33
C HIS A 11 -4.10 4.84 -23.41
N PHE A 12 -4.30 5.46 -22.24
CA PHE A 12 -5.25 5.02 -21.22
C PHE A 12 -6.14 6.16 -20.72
N GLY A 13 -7.39 5.83 -20.40
CA GLY A 13 -8.39 6.80 -19.96
C GLY A 13 -8.18 7.29 -18.52
N GLY A 14 -8.61 8.53 -18.24
CA GLY A 14 -8.56 9.13 -16.89
C GLY A 14 -8.04 10.57 -16.90
N ALA A 15 -8.26 11.29 -15.80
CA ALA A 15 -7.70 12.63 -15.59
C ALA A 15 -6.16 12.60 -15.47
N ALA A 16 -5.50 13.74 -15.34
CA ALA A 16 -4.09 13.74 -14.95
C ALA A 16 -3.91 13.07 -13.57
N ILE A 17 -2.79 12.38 -13.36
CA ILE A 17 -2.44 11.83 -12.05
C ILE A 17 -1.86 12.99 -11.22
N GLU A 18 -2.39 13.18 -10.03
CA GLU A 18 -1.92 14.19 -9.07
C GLU A 18 -0.98 13.55 -8.05
N VAL A 19 0.12 14.23 -7.74
CA VAL A 19 1.14 13.78 -6.77
C VAL A 19 1.05 14.63 -5.51
N ARG A 20 0.79 14.00 -4.37
CA ARG A 20 0.74 14.59 -3.04
C ARG A 20 1.94 14.15 -2.21
N SER A 21 3.13 14.66 -2.56
CA SER A 21 4.41 14.15 -2.06
C SER A 21 4.60 14.25 -0.54
N ASN A 22 3.77 15.00 0.19
CA ASN A 22 3.83 15.08 1.67
C ASN A 22 3.70 13.71 2.37
N GLY A 23 2.98 12.76 1.77
CA GLY A 23 2.85 11.41 2.30
C GLY A 23 4.02 10.47 1.98
N CYS A 24 4.99 10.91 1.15
CA CYS A 24 6.07 10.04 0.69
C CYS A 24 7.01 9.64 1.83
N LEU A 25 7.32 8.34 1.91
CA LEU A 25 8.26 7.78 2.90
C LEU A 25 9.64 8.44 2.83
N ASN A 26 10.14 8.79 1.65
CA ASN A 26 11.43 9.48 1.51
C ASN A 26 11.42 10.94 1.99
N ARG A 27 10.23 11.56 2.13
CA ARG A 27 10.09 12.85 2.83
C ARG A 27 9.93 12.67 4.34
N ARG A 28 9.51 11.48 4.78
CA ARG A 28 9.41 11.11 6.20
C ARG A 28 10.80 10.94 6.81
N HIS A 29 11.68 10.22 6.12
CA HIS A 29 13.06 9.98 6.54
C HIS A 29 13.98 9.87 5.32
N LYS A 30 15.15 10.50 5.38
CA LYS A 30 16.12 10.52 4.25
C LYS A 30 16.63 9.12 3.89
N ASP A 31 16.73 8.23 4.87
CA ASP A 31 17.24 6.87 4.71
C ASP A 31 16.10 5.85 4.48
N ALA A 32 14.87 6.30 4.19
CA ALA A 32 13.75 5.39 3.91
C ALA A 32 13.93 4.61 2.60
N GLY A 33 14.66 5.15 1.61
CA GLY A 33 15.07 4.42 0.40
C GLY A 33 13.95 3.87 -0.50
N CYS A 34 12.70 4.33 -0.37
CA CYS A 34 11.56 3.78 -1.08
C CYS A 34 11.60 4.11 -2.59
N THR A 35 11.53 3.08 -3.45
CA THR A 35 11.59 3.22 -4.92
C THR A 35 10.37 2.68 -5.67
N LEU A 36 9.38 2.16 -4.94
CA LEU A 36 8.26 1.37 -5.47
C LEU A 36 7.56 2.02 -6.68
N CYS A 37 7.19 3.30 -6.58
CA CYS A 37 6.47 3.99 -7.65
C CYS A 37 7.32 4.24 -8.91
N ALA A 38 8.62 4.47 -8.76
CA ALA A 38 9.54 4.62 -9.88
C ALA A 38 9.77 3.27 -10.57
N ALA A 39 9.99 2.21 -9.78
CA ALA A 39 10.15 0.84 -10.26
C ALA A 39 8.90 0.29 -10.98
N ALA A 40 7.71 0.74 -10.56
CA ALA A 40 6.42 0.38 -11.16
C ALA A 40 6.07 1.19 -12.42
N CYS A 41 6.76 2.31 -12.69
CA CYS A 41 6.44 3.18 -13.81
C CYS A 41 6.97 2.60 -15.13
N PRO A 42 6.10 2.13 -16.05
CA PRO A 42 6.57 1.44 -17.25
C PRO A 42 7.17 2.37 -18.30
N THR A 43 6.94 3.69 -18.19
CA THR A 43 7.44 4.68 -19.14
C THR A 43 8.58 5.54 -18.59
N GLY A 44 9.00 5.30 -17.34
CA GLY A 44 9.99 6.14 -16.68
C GLY A 44 9.52 7.55 -16.35
N ALA A 45 8.20 7.81 -16.38
CA ALA A 45 7.62 9.12 -16.06
C ALA A 45 7.78 9.54 -14.60
N ILE A 46 8.16 8.63 -13.69
CA ILE A 46 8.35 8.93 -12.26
C ILE A 46 9.84 8.88 -11.93
N ALA A 47 10.40 10.03 -11.56
CA ALA A 47 11.77 10.17 -11.08
C ALA A 47 11.80 10.52 -9.58
N LEU A 48 12.85 10.09 -8.86
CA LEU A 48 13.08 10.42 -7.45
C LEU A 48 14.13 11.53 -7.30
N THR A 49 13.80 12.74 -7.75
CA THR A 49 14.70 13.90 -7.61
C THR A 49 14.70 14.38 -6.16
N SER A 50 15.88 14.54 -5.56
CA SER A 50 16.02 14.85 -4.13
C SER A 50 15.26 13.87 -3.22
N ALA A 51 15.21 12.60 -3.64
CA ALA A 51 14.53 11.47 -2.99
C ALA A 51 12.99 11.49 -3.00
N TYR A 52 12.31 12.53 -3.49
CA TYR A 52 10.84 12.54 -3.58
C TYR A 52 10.33 12.37 -5.01
N PRO A 53 9.13 11.79 -5.21
CA PRO A 53 8.60 11.54 -6.54
C PRO A 53 8.28 12.83 -7.28
N GLN A 54 8.69 12.88 -8.54
CA GLN A 54 8.33 13.87 -9.56
C GLN A 54 7.74 13.12 -10.75
N LEU A 55 6.57 13.55 -11.20
CA LEU A 55 5.88 12.97 -12.34
C LEU A 55 6.06 13.87 -13.56
N ASP A 56 6.62 13.31 -14.63
CA ASP A 56 6.68 13.94 -15.95
C ASP A 56 5.40 13.62 -16.73
N ASP A 57 4.52 14.62 -16.85
CA ASP A 57 3.25 14.50 -17.55
C ASP A 57 3.40 14.20 -19.06
N SER A 58 4.54 14.54 -19.67
CA SER A 58 4.80 14.27 -21.08
C SER A 58 5.13 12.79 -21.36
N LEU A 59 5.68 12.09 -20.36
CA LEU A 59 5.99 10.66 -20.42
C LEU A 59 4.87 9.79 -19.81
N CYS A 60 3.96 10.40 -19.04
CA CYS A 60 2.90 9.70 -18.34
C CYS A 60 1.76 9.29 -19.28
N VAL A 61 1.68 7.99 -19.59
CA VAL A 61 0.59 7.42 -20.40
C VAL A 61 -0.71 7.15 -19.62
N ARG A 62 -0.76 7.55 -18.34
CA ARG A 62 -1.91 7.34 -17.42
C ARG A 62 -2.29 5.87 -17.23
N CYS A 63 -1.31 4.97 -17.27
CA CYS A 63 -1.53 3.53 -17.08
C CYS A 63 -2.13 3.20 -15.71
N GLY A 64 -1.82 3.98 -14.67
CA GLY A 64 -2.36 3.85 -13.32
C GLY A 64 -1.60 2.89 -12.39
N ALA A 65 -0.49 2.28 -12.82
CA ALA A 65 0.30 1.36 -12.00
C ALA A 65 0.75 1.99 -10.66
N CYS A 66 1.13 3.26 -10.65
CA CYS A 66 1.61 3.94 -9.44
C CYS A 66 0.51 4.21 -8.39
N LEU A 67 -0.77 4.14 -8.76
CA LEU A 67 -1.88 4.54 -7.89
C LEU A 67 -2.01 3.65 -6.65
N HIS A 68 -1.68 2.37 -6.77
CA HIS A 68 -1.80 1.40 -5.67
C HIS A 68 -0.47 0.77 -5.25
N THR A 69 0.57 0.86 -6.08
CA THR A 69 1.93 0.47 -5.65
C THR A 69 2.51 1.41 -4.60
N CYS A 70 2.01 2.64 -4.48
CA CYS A 70 2.43 3.55 -3.42
C CYS A 70 1.73 3.19 -2.10
N PRO A 71 2.44 2.72 -1.06
CA PRO A 71 1.81 2.30 0.19
C PRO A 71 1.23 3.47 1.00
N THR A 72 1.54 4.71 0.61
CA THR A 72 1.13 5.94 1.32
C THR A 72 0.14 6.81 0.53
N ASP A 73 -0.45 6.30 -0.56
CA ASP A 73 -1.42 7.01 -1.41
C ASP A 73 -0.96 8.40 -1.88
N VAL A 74 0.30 8.53 -2.28
CA VAL A 74 0.83 9.80 -2.81
C VAL A 74 0.21 10.14 -4.16
N TYR A 75 -0.24 9.16 -4.92
CA TYR A 75 -0.85 9.37 -6.23
C TYR A 75 -2.37 9.31 -6.12
N THR A 76 -3.04 10.32 -6.67
CA THR A 76 -4.51 10.36 -6.75
C THR A 76 -4.94 10.71 -8.16
N GLN A 77 -6.16 10.35 -8.53
CA GLN A 77 -6.69 10.71 -9.84
C GLN A 77 -8.20 10.97 -9.74
N HIS A 78 -8.62 12.14 -10.20
CA HIS A 78 -10.02 12.54 -10.18
C HIS A 78 -10.82 11.69 -11.19
N LYS A 79 -11.68 10.81 -10.66
CA LYS A 79 -12.81 10.06 -11.27
C LYS A 79 -12.85 8.66 -10.61
N PRO A 80 -14.02 8.18 -10.15
CA PRO A 80 -14.10 6.94 -9.41
C PRO A 80 -14.11 5.73 -10.36
N VAL A 81 -13.02 5.51 -11.10
CA VAL A 81 -12.88 4.39 -12.06
C VAL A 81 -13.15 3.07 -11.36
N GLU A 82 -12.60 2.92 -10.16
CA GLU A 82 -12.71 1.72 -9.32
C GLU A 82 -14.16 1.41 -8.95
N ILE A 83 -14.85 2.40 -8.38
CA ILE A 83 -16.27 2.28 -7.97
C ILE A 83 -17.15 2.04 -9.19
N THR A 84 -16.89 2.72 -10.31
CA THR A 84 -17.67 2.58 -11.54
C THR A 84 -17.53 1.17 -12.13
N LEU A 85 -16.32 0.62 -12.15
CA LEU A 85 -16.04 -0.74 -12.60
C LEU A 85 -16.77 -1.77 -11.72
N LYS A 86 -16.64 -1.63 -10.40
CA LYS A 86 -17.33 -2.49 -9.43
C LYS A 86 -18.85 -2.46 -9.62
N GLN A 87 -19.44 -1.27 -9.72
CA GLN A 87 -20.87 -1.11 -9.95
C GLN A 87 -21.33 -1.77 -11.26
N THR A 88 -20.56 -1.63 -12.34
CA THR A 88 -20.87 -2.27 -13.63
C THR A 88 -20.85 -3.79 -13.48
N ILE A 89 -19.82 -4.33 -12.82
CA ILE A 89 -19.67 -5.77 -12.61
C ILE A 89 -20.80 -6.34 -11.74
N GLU A 90 -21.20 -5.65 -10.68
CA GLU A 90 -22.29 -6.05 -9.76
C GLU A 90 -23.67 -6.04 -10.43
N GLN A 91 -23.90 -5.17 -11.41
CA GLN A 91 -25.18 -5.07 -12.12
C GLN A 91 -25.37 -6.16 -13.18
N THR A 92 -24.28 -6.74 -13.66
CA THR A 92 -24.29 -7.84 -14.63
C THR A 92 -23.46 -9.01 -14.08
N PRO A 93 -23.92 -9.66 -12.99
CA PRO A 93 -23.16 -10.70 -12.33
C PRO A 93 -22.94 -11.90 -13.27
N ALA A 94 -21.74 -12.47 -13.21
CA ALA A 94 -21.32 -13.69 -13.89
C ALA A 94 -20.53 -14.54 -12.90
N GLN A 95 -20.52 -15.87 -13.05
CA GLN A 95 -19.69 -16.73 -12.20
C GLN A 95 -18.22 -16.71 -12.63
N ALA A 96 -17.97 -16.51 -13.93
CA ALA A 96 -16.63 -16.33 -14.48
C ALA A 96 -16.59 -15.16 -15.47
N GLN A 97 -15.61 -14.27 -15.33
CA GLN A 97 -15.46 -13.09 -16.19
C GLN A 97 -13.98 -12.76 -16.43
N ALA A 98 -13.69 -12.16 -17.58
CA ALA A 98 -12.36 -11.59 -17.86
C ALA A 98 -12.40 -10.06 -17.86
N ILE A 99 -11.31 -9.43 -17.44
CA ILE A 99 -11.06 -8.00 -17.59
C ILE A 99 -9.94 -7.79 -18.60
N VAL A 100 -10.19 -6.93 -19.58
CA VAL A 100 -9.22 -6.53 -20.61
C VAL A 100 -8.91 -5.04 -20.50
N CYS A 101 -7.71 -4.64 -20.91
CA CYS A 101 -7.37 -3.21 -21.02
C CYS A 101 -7.84 -2.59 -22.37
N PRO A 102 -7.84 -1.25 -22.51
CA PRO A 102 -8.19 -0.57 -23.76
C PRO A 102 -7.32 -0.93 -24.97
N LEU A 103 -6.06 -1.34 -24.75
CA LEU A 103 -5.14 -1.71 -25.82
C LEU A 103 -5.29 -3.17 -26.28
N HIS A 104 -6.19 -3.94 -25.66
CA HIS A 104 -6.42 -5.32 -26.06
C HIS A 104 -7.01 -5.36 -27.49
N PRO A 105 -6.35 -5.99 -28.48
CA PRO A 105 -6.72 -5.89 -29.89
C PRO A 105 -8.06 -6.56 -30.21
N SER A 106 -8.31 -7.72 -29.58
CA SER A 106 -9.48 -8.56 -29.87
C SER A 106 -10.24 -8.96 -28.59
N PRO A 107 -10.79 -8.01 -27.82
CA PRO A 107 -11.29 -8.26 -26.46
C PRO A 107 -12.49 -9.21 -26.38
N GLN A 108 -13.23 -9.42 -27.47
CA GLN A 108 -14.36 -10.34 -27.50
C GLN A 108 -13.96 -11.78 -27.80
N SER A 109 -12.78 -11.99 -28.40
CA SER A 109 -12.28 -13.31 -28.78
C SER A 109 -11.31 -13.77 -27.71
N THR A 110 -11.73 -14.76 -26.90
CA THR A 110 -10.93 -15.23 -25.77
C THR A 110 -10.96 -16.74 -25.67
N ALA A 111 -9.83 -17.34 -25.30
CA ALA A 111 -9.72 -18.74 -24.93
C ALA A 111 -10.00 -18.96 -23.42
N LEU A 112 -10.27 -17.90 -22.65
CA LEU A 112 -10.59 -18.04 -21.23
C LEU A 112 -11.99 -18.65 -21.06
N PRO A 113 -12.20 -19.55 -20.07
CA PRO A 113 -13.48 -20.18 -19.78
C PRO A 113 -14.41 -19.22 -19.01
N VAL A 114 -14.72 -18.06 -19.59
CA VAL A 114 -15.49 -16.98 -18.96
C VAL A 114 -16.82 -16.75 -19.65
N GLU A 115 -17.82 -16.25 -18.94
CA GLU A 115 -19.14 -15.96 -19.52
C GLU A 115 -19.16 -14.66 -20.32
N ARG A 116 -18.29 -13.71 -19.95
CA ARG A 116 -18.23 -12.35 -20.51
C ARG A 116 -16.85 -11.73 -20.37
N VAL A 117 -16.63 -10.66 -21.12
CA VAL A 117 -15.43 -9.81 -21.03
C VAL A 117 -15.82 -8.40 -20.64
N VAL A 118 -15.10 -7.80 -19.71
CA VAL A 118 -15.29 -6.44 -19.22
C VAL A 118 -14.08 -5.59 -19.63
N ARG A 119 -14.31 -4.53 -20.40
CA ARG A 119 -13.25 -3.59 -20.76
C ARG A 119 -13.03 -2.59 -19.63
N HIS A 120 -11.82 -2.55 -19.10
CA HIS A 120 -11.38 -1.52 -18.16
C HIS A 120 -11.01 -0.22 -18.89
N ALA A 121 -11.04 0.91 -18.17
CA ALA A 121 -10.64 2.21 -18.71
C ALA A 121 -9.11 2.39 -18.84
N ARG A 122 -8.32 1.56 -18.15
CA ARG A 122 -6.86 1.68 -18.04
C ARG A 122 -6.15 0.35 -18.24
N CYS A 123 -4.83 0.40 -18.13
CA CYS A 123 -4.01 -0.80 -18.00
C CYS A 123 -4.55 -1.69 -16.86
N LEU A 124 -4.43 -3.00 -17.01
CA LEU A 124 -4.80 -3.94 -15.96
C LEU A 124 -3.93 -3.76 -14.71
N ALA A 125 -2.70 -3.28 -14.87
CA ALA A 125 -1.80 -2.94 -13.76
C ALA A 125 -2.30 -1.80 -12.86
N ALA A 126 -3.37 -1.09 -13.22
CA ALA A 126 -4.01 -0.13 -12.32
C ALA A 126 -4.94 -0.78 -11.29
N LEU A 127 -5.27 -2.07 -11.43
CA LEU A 127 -6.11 -2.78 -10.48
C LEU A 127 -5.27 -3.23 -9.28
N SER A 128 -5.58 -2.66 -8.12
CA SER A 128 -4.98 -3.02 -6.84
C SER A 128 -5.45 -4.39 -6.35
N PRO A 129 -4.70 -5.04 -5.44
CA PRO A 129 -5.13 -6.29 -4.80
C PRO A 129 -6.54 -6.20 -4.18
N VAL A 130 -6.84 -5.07 -3.52
CA VAL A 130 -8.15 -4.83 -2.89
C VAL A 130 -9.27 -4.84 -3.92
N GLN A 131 -9.08 -4.18 -5.06
CA GLN A 131 -10.09 -4.18 -6.12
C GLN A 131 -10.25 -5.57 -6.73
N LEU A 132 -9.18 -6.35 -6.87
CA LEU A 132 -9.28 -7.72 -7.38
C LEU A 132 -10.08 -8.62 -6.41
N LEU A 133 -9.89 -8.44 -5.09
CA LEU A 133 -10.71 -9.10 -4.07
C LEU A 133 -12.19 -8.68 -4.17
N GLU A 134 -12.46 -7.38 -4.33
CA GLU A 134 -13.83 -6.87 -4.50
C GLU A 134 -14.50 -7.44 -5.77
N LEU A 135 -13.79 -7.40 -6.90
CA LEU A 135 -14.30 -7.81 -8.20
C LEU A 135 -14.46 -9.33 -8.35
N SER A 136 -13.66 -10.11 -7.63
CA SER A 136 -13.83 -11.57 -7.50
C SER A 136 -14.86 -11.94 -6.42
N ARG A 137 -15.42 -10.94 -5.71
CA ARG A 137 -16.36 -11.12 -4.58
C ARG A 137 -15.77 -12.00 -3.49
N ASN A 138 -14.52 -11.73 -3.09
CA ASN A 138 -13.75 -12.54 -2.14
C ASN A 138 -13.79 -14.02 -2.55
N GLY A 139 -13.27 -14.35 -3.72
CA GLY A 139 -13.16 -15.74 -4.16
C GLY A 139 -14.44 -16.39 -4.69
N GLN A 140 -15.61 -15.76 -4.56
CA GLN A 140 -16.90 -16.34 -4.96
C GLN A 140 -17.11 -16.39 -6.48
N SER A 141 -16.35 -15.61 -7.25
CA SER A 141 -16.41 -15.59 -8.71
C SER A 141 -15.00 -15.66 -9.29
N ALA A 142 -14.87 -16.38 -10.41
CA ALA A 142 -13.63 -16.48 -11.15
C ALA A 142 -13.37 -15.18 -11.91
N LEU A 143 -12.23 -14.55 -11.64
CA LEU A 143 -11.82 -13.30 -12.23
C LEU A 143 -10.53 -13.50 -13.02
N TRP A 144 -10.59 -13.30 -14.33
CA TRP A 144 -9.42 -13.37 -15.19
C TRP A 144 -8.96 -11.99 -15.62
N LEU A 145 -7.66 -11.76 -15.62
CA LEU A 145 -7.02 -10.57 -16.14
C LEU A 145 -6.31 -10.99 -17.43
N ASP A 146 -6.86 -10.56 -18.56
CA ASP A 146 -6.37 -11.00 -19.86
C ASP A 146 -5.13 -10.19 -20.27
N ASP A 147 -3.97 -10.75 -19.89
CA ASP A 147 -2.64 -10.19 -20.15
C ASP A 147 -1.97 -10.80 -21.39
N ALA A 148 -2.70 -11.55 -22.23
CA ALA A 148 -2.15 -12.13 -23.46
C ALA A 148 -1.43 -11.08 -24.35
N PRO A 149 -1.96 -9.85 -24.53
CA PRO A 149 -1.29 -8.84 -25.35
C PRO A 149 -0.12 -8.13 -24.65
N CYS A 150 0.16 -8.41 -23.37
CA CYS A 150 1.15 -7.65 -22.60
C CYS A 150 2.59 -7.85 -23.10
N GLY A 151 2.91 -9.01 -23.68
CA GLY A 151 4.24 -9.29 -24.23
C GLY A 151 4.68 -8.30 -25.30
N ASP A 152 3.75 -7.90 -26.18
CA ASP A 152 3.99 -6.96 -27.28
C ASP A 152 3.51 -5.53 -26.97
N CYS A 153 3.10 -5.27 -25.72
CA CYS A 153 2.53 -3.99 -25.33
C CYS A 153 3.63 -2.91 -25.20
N PRO A 154 3.38 -1.65 -25.64
CA PRO A 154 4.32 -0.54 -25.47
C PRO A 154 4.73 -0.24 -24.01
N ILE A 155 3.96 -0.74 -23.04
CA ILE A 155 4.25 -0.64 -21.61
C ILE A 155 4.35 -2.02 -20.94
N SER A 156 4.91 -3.00 -21.63
CA SER A 156 5.04 -4.40 -21.16
C SER A 156 5.63 -4.53 -19.75
N ALA A 157 6.51 -3.61 -19.33
CA ALA A 157 7.05 -3.54 -17.97
C ALA A 157 5.97 -3.47 -16.86
N ALA A 158 4.77 -2.97 -17.17
CA ALA A 158 3.64 -2.91 -16.24
C ALA A 158 3.06 -4.29 -15.90
N GLN A 159 3.31 -5.32 -16.71
CA GLN A 159 2.83 -6.68 -16.47
C GLN A 159 3.34 -7.25 -15.14
N ARG A 160 4.55 -6.87 -14.70
CA ARG A 160 5.07 -7.26 -13.39
C ARG A 160 4.22 -6.72 -12.23
N VAL A 161 3.74 -5.48 -12.34
CA VAL A 161 2.85 -4.86 -11.33
C VAL A 161 1.50 -5.57 -11.31
N LEU A 162 0.96 -5.90 -12.48
CA LEU A 162 -0.26 -6.71 -12.60
C LEU A 162 -0.09 -8.08 -11.93
N ALA A 163 1.01 -8.79 -12.22
CA ALA A 163 1.28 -10.12 -11.67
C ALA A 163 1.41 -10.10 -10.15
N SER A 164 2.16 -9.14 -9.58
CA SER A 164 2.25 -8.96 -8.12
C SER A 164 0.87 -8.64 -7.51
N SER A 165 0.04 -7.85 -8.18
CA SER A 165 -1.31 -7.53 -7.68
C SER A 165 -2.22 -8.76 -7.63
N VAL A 166 -2.15 -9.62 -8.66
CA VAL A 166 -2.89 -10.90 -8.70
C VAL A 166 -2.36 -11.88 -7.66
N SER A 167 -1.04 -11.97 -7.49
CA SER A 167 -0.39 -12.77 -6.44
C SER A 167 -0.88 -12.35 -5.06
N ALA A 168 -0.73 -11.07 -4.71
CA ALA A 168 -1.17 -10.51 -3.44
C ALA A 168 -2.65 -10.77 -3.16
N ALA A 169 -3.53 -10.58 -4.15
CA ALA A 169 -4.96 -10.84 -3.98
C ALA A 169 -5.25 -12.32 -3.69
N ASN A 170 -4.62 -13.26 -4.40
CA ASN A 170 -4.79 -14.68 -4.13
C ASN A 170 -4.18 -15.12 -2.80
N GLN A 171 -3.09 -14.50 -2.34
CA GLN A 171 -2.54 -14.74 -1.02
C GLN A 171 -3.51 -14.29 0.08
N TRP A 172 -4.20 -13.16 -0.11
CA TRP A 172 -5.29 -12.75 0.77
C TRP A 172 -6.47 -13.73 0.76
N LEU A 173 -6.88 -14.22 -0.41
CA LEU A 173 -7.91 -15.27 -0.49
C LEU A 173 -7.48 -16.51 0.29
N SER A 174 -6.23 -16.97 0.11
CA SER A 174 -5.67 -18.11 0.82
C SER A 174 -5.64 -17.89 2.33
N ALA A 175 -5.19 -16.71 2.78
CA ALA A 175 -5.16 -16.34 4.20
C ALA A 175 -6.56 -16.30 4.84
N LEU A 176 -7.59 -16.06 4.04
CA LEU A 176 -9.01 -16.12 4.46
C LEU A 176 -9.63 -17.51 4.29
N GLY A 177 -8.84 -18.54 4.00
CA GLY A 177 -9.31 -19.91 3.77
C GLY A 177 -10.16 -20.07 2.51
N GLN A 178 -9.90 -19.25 1.49
CA GLN A 178 -10.57 -19.27 0.19
C GLN A 178 -9.61 -19.77 -0.89
N ALA A 179 -10.16 -20.51 -1.87
CA ALA A 179 -9.38 -20.93 -3.03
C ALA A 179 -9.01 -19.73 -3.91
N ALA A 180 -7.83 -19.77 -4.52
CA ALA A 180 -7.43 -18.80 -5.54
C ALA A 180 -8.45 -18.79 -6.69
N SER A 181 -9.01 -17.62 -6.98
CA SER A 181 -10.02 -17.44 -8.04
C SER A 181 -9.67 -16.34 -9.03
N ILE A 182 -8.49 -15.72 -8.87
CA ILE A 182 -8.03 -14.59 -9.69
C ILE A 182 -6.86 -15.09 -10.54
N GLY A 183 -6.95 -15.01 -11.87
CA GLY A 183 -5.94 -15.59 -12.76
C GLY A 183 -5.47 -14.63 -13.85
N LEU A 184 -4.25 -14.84 -14.33
CA LEU A 184 -3.73 -14.23 -15.56
C LEU A 184 -3.97 -15.17 -16.74
N TYR A 185 -4.16 -14.63 -17.95
CA TYR A 185 -4.19 -15.45 -19.16
C TYR A 185 -2.87 -16.20 -19.34
N SER A 186 -1.75 -15.52 -19.12
CA SER A 186 -0.39 -16.06 -19.28
C SER A 186 -0.05 -17.23 -18.35
N THR A 187 -0.84 -17.45 -17.29
CA THR A 187 -0.67 -18.57 -16.35
C THR A 187 -1.79 -19.60 -16.44
N ALA A 188 -2.72 -19.45 -17.39
CA ALA A 188 -3.95 -20.24 -17.48
C ALA A 188 -3.84 -21.54 -18.28
N PHE A 189 -2.63 -21.99 -18.66
CA PHE A 189 -2.41 -22.98 -19.72
C PHE A 189 -3.34 -24.21 -19.68
N ASP A 190 -3.55 -24.80 -18.50
CA ASP A 190 -4.37 -26.01 -18.34
C ASP A 190 -5.89 -25.75 -18.32
N ASN A 191 -6.29 -24.49 -18.21
CA ASN A 191 -7.69 -24.06 -18.09
C ASN A 191 -8.20 -23.30 -19.33
N LEU A 192 -7.37 -23.15 -20.36
CA LEU A 192 -7.78 -22.51 -21.62
C LEU A 192 -8.68 -23.43 -22.44
N LEU A 193 -9.66 -22.84 -23.12
CA LEU A 193 -10.44 -23.48 -24.16
C LEU A 193 -9.55 -23.82 -25.36
N SER A 194 -9.84 -24.92 -26.04
CA SER A 194 -9.08 -25.37 -27.22
C SER A 194 -9.15 -24.38 -28.38
N GLU A 195 -10.22 -23.59 -28.46
CA GLU A 195 -10.42 -22.55 -29.48
C GLU A 195 -10.96 -21.28 -28.83
N ALA A 196 -10.58 -20.12 -29.39
CA ALA A 196 -11.09 -18.84 -28.94
C ALA A 196 -12.57 -18.70 -29.28
N VAL A 197 -13.38 -18.34 -28.28
CA VAL A 197 -14.82 -18.13 -28.42
C VAL A 197 -15.16 -16.66 -28.33
N THR A 198 -16.25 -16.25 -28.97
CA THR A 198 -16.77 -14.88 -28.85
C THR A 198 -17.60 -14.75 -27.58
N ARG A 199 -17.27 -13.75 -26.74
CA ARG A 199 -17.98 -13.42 -25.50
C ARG A 199 -18.58 -12.01 -25.54
N PRO A 200 -19.69 -11.76 -24.84
CA PRO A 200 -20.25 -10.42 -24.70
C PRO A 200 -19.21 -9.46 -24.11
N LEU A 201 -19.04 -8.29 -24.74
CA LEU A 201 -18.19 -7.22 -24.23
C LEU A 201 -19.04 -6.21 -23.46
N VAL A 202 -18.67 -5.99 -22.21
CA VAL A 202 -19.24 -4.95 -21.34
C VAL A 202 -18.22 -3.83 -21.20
N ASP A 203 -18.63 -2.59 -21.41
CA ASP A 203 -17.81 -1.43 -21.04
C ASP A 203 -17.86 -1.25 -19.52
N GLY A 204 -16.75 -1.48 -18.83
CA GLY A 204 -16.63 -1.36 -17.38
C GLY A 204 -16.85 0.06 -16.85
N MET A 205 -16.91 1.06 -17.72
CA MET A 205 -17.21 2.45 -17.36
C MET A 205 -18.67 2.86 -17.63
N ALA A 206 -19.52 1.90 -18.04
CA ALA A 206 -20.91 2.16 -18.41
C ALA A 206 -21.90 1.32 -17.57
N PRO A 207 -22.02 1.60 -16.26
CA PRO A 207 -23.03 0.93 -15.43
C PRO A 207 -24.44 1.20 -15.98
N GLN A 208 -25.27 0.16 -16.00
CA GLN A 208 -26.64 0.23 -16.50
C GLN A 208 -27.59 0.70 -15.38
N PHE A 209 -27.90 2.00 -15.37
CA PHE A 209 -28.91 2.54 -14.45
C PHE A 209 -30.29 2.61 -15.12
N SER A 210 -31.30 2.00 -14.48
CA SER A 210 -32.68 2.43 -14.71
C SER A 210 -32.88 3.83 -14.11
N ARG A 211 -33.85 4.63 -14.59
CA ARG A 211 -34.15 5.97 -14.02
C ARG A 211 -34.34 5.96 -12.50
N ARG A 212 -34.91 4.90 -11.92
CA ARG A 212 -35.03 4.72 -10.46
C ARG A 212 -33.70 4.29 -9.80
N GLY A 213 -32.92 3.44 -10.48
CA GLY A 213 -31.57 3.06 -10.04
C GLY A 213 -30.60 4.24 -10.03
N PHE A 214 -30.77 5.21 -10.92
CA PHE A 214 -29.98 6.44 -10.98
C PHE A 214 -30.18 7.32 -9.73
N PHE A 215 -31.43 7.58 -9.32
CA PHE A 215 -31.69 8.34 -8.09
C PHE A 215 -31.25 7.59 -6.82
N GLY A 216 -31.36 6.27 -6.78
CA GLY A 216 -30.83 5.45 -5.68
C GLY A 216 -29.29 5.43 -5.63
N ALA A 217 -28.62 5.47 -6.79
CA ALA A 217 -27.16 5.58 -6.88
C ALA A 217 -26.66 6.98 -6.47
N ILE A 218 -27.38 8.04 -6.84
CA ILE A 218 -27.09 9.40 -6.37
C ILE A 218 -27.25 9.49 -4.85
N ARG A 219 -28.33 8.93 -4.28
CA ARG A 219 -28.54 8.94 -2.83
C ARG A 219 -27.44 8.19 -2.08
N ARG A 220 -27.05 7.01 -2.57
CA ARG A 220 -25.92 6.24 -2.01
C ARG A 220 -24.58 6.93 -2.17
N ASN A 221 -24.32 7.61 -3.29
CA ASN A 221 -23.11 8.41 -3.46
C ASN A 221 -23.07 9.62 -2.53
N VAL A 222 -24.22 10.23 -2.22
CA VAL A 222 -24.32 11.31 -1.22
C VAL A 222 -24.14 10.73 0.19
N GLU A 223 -24.77 9.61 0.52
CA GLU A 223 -24.57 8.90 1.80
C GLU A 223 -23.10 8.45 1.99
N ASN A 224 -22.45 7.95 0.94
CA ASN A 224 -21.04 7.56 0.97
C ASN A 224 -20.11 8.77 1.10
N ARG A 225 -20.41 9.91 0.44
CA ARG A 225 -19.65 11.15 0.65
C ARG A 225 -19.85 11.73 2.06
N LEU A 226 -21.05 11.56 2.63
CA LEU A 226 -21.32 11.91 4.02
C LEU A 226 -20.57 10.97 4.97
N HIS A 227 -20.51 9.66 4.69
CA HIS A 227 -19.67 8.70 5.42
C HIS A 227 -18.17 9.02 5.28
N GLU A 228 -17.67 9.37 4.09
CA GLU A 228 -16.29 9.85 3.90
C GLU A 228 -16.01 11.13 4.69
N SER A 229 -17.00 12.03 4.84
CA SER A 229 -16.87 13.20 5.72
C SER A 229 -17.02 12.89 7.21
N MET A 230 -17.60 11.73 7.56
CA MET A 230 -17.75 11.25 8.95
C MET A 230 -16.64 10.27 9.36
N LEU A 231 -15.83 9.79 8.41
CA LEU A 231 -14.56 9.10 8.61
C LEU A 231 -13.40 10.10 8.74
N GLU A 232 -13.65 11.29 9.26
CA GLU A 232 -12.62 11.93 10.07
C GLU A 232 -12.29 10.94 11.18
N SER A 233 -11.09 10.34 11.10
CA SER A 233 -10.62 9.34 12.05
C SER A 233 -11.05 9.70 13.46
N PRO A 234 -11.61 8.77 14.27
CA PRO A 234 -11.61 9.00 15.70
C PRO A 234 -10.16 9.27 16.05
N ALA A 235 -9.87 10.50 16.47
CA ALA A 235 -8.55 10.90 16.92
C ALA A 235 -8.11 9.83 17.91
N VAL A 236 -7.11 9.03 17.52
CA VAL A 236 -6.49 8.02 18.38
C VAL A 236 -6.26 8.71 19.70
N ALA A 237 -6.94 8.20 20.75
CA ALA A 237 -7.05 8.85 22.04
C ALA A 237 -5.70 9.45 22.41
N ALA A 238 -5.67 10.78 22.49
CA ALA A 238 -4.46 11.54 22.76
C ALA A 238 -3.92 11.14 24.13
N VAL A 239 -3.04 10.13 24.15
CA VAL A 239 -2.20 9.82 25.29
C VAL A 239 -1.29 11.02 25.47
N ARG A 240 -1.58 11.79 26.53
CA ARG A 240 -0.83 12.94 26.99
C ARG A 240 0.52 12.47 27.52
N SER A 241 1.59 12.69 26.76
CA SER A 241 2.92 12.96 27.31
C SER A 241 3.90 13.41 26.21
N THR A 242 4.64 14.50 26.49
CA THR A 242 5.75 15.16 25.76
C THR A 242 5.41 16.23 24.69
N ARG A 243 6.29 17.24 24.59
CA ARG A 243 6.02 18.65 24.21
C ARG A 243 5.74 18.92 22.71
N MET A 244 4.97 20.00 22.53
CA MET A 244 4.35 20.68 21.37
C MET A 244 5.04 20.86 19.99
N ALA A 245 6.23 20.36 19.67
CA ALA A 245 6.82 20.55 18.34
C ALA A 245 7.05 19.21 17.62
N ASP A 246 6.22 18.96 16.60
CA ASP A 246 6.45 18.04 15.47
C ASP A 246 6.28 16.52 15.70
N ARG A 247 5.06 16.08 16.06
CA ARG A 247 4.60 14.80 15.51
C ARG A 247 4.51 14.97 14.00
N LEU A 248 5.40 14.32 13.24
CA LEU A 248 5.24 14.20 11.79
C LEU A 248 3.82 13.68 11.51
N PRO A 249 3.01 14.36 10.67
CA PRO A 249 1.58 14.09 10.58
C PRO A 249 1.34 12.61 10.27
N GLN A 250 0.67 11.92 11.17
CA GLN A 250 0.34 10.51 11.00
C GLN A 250 -0.97 10.39 10.24
N ARG A 251 -1.01 9.54 9.22
CA ARG A 251 -2.21 9.29 8.42
C ARG A 251 -2.21 7.85 7.95
N VAL A 252 -3.31 7.15 8.22
CA VAL A 252 -3.57 5.86 7.59
C VAL A 252 -4.01 6.11 6.13
N PRO A 253 -3.34 5.48 5.14
CA PRO A 253 -3.74 5.57 3.73
C PRO A 253 -5.14 5.02 3.52
N GLU A 254 -5.87 5.61 2.57
CA GLU A 254 -7.23 5.19 2.24
C GLU A 254 -7.24 3.78 1.64
N SER A 255 -6.23 3.44 0.82
CA SER A 255 -6.04 2.08 0.30
C SER A 255 -5.93 1.04 1.43
N ARG A 256 -5.25 1.38 2.53
CA ARG A 256 -5.13 0.51 3.71
C ARG A 256 -6.47 0.35 4.43
N ILE A 257 -7.23 1.43 4.60
CA ILE A 257 -8.58 1.38 5.20
C ILE A 257 -9.50 0.49 4.37
N ARG A 258 -9.50 0.66 3.04
CA ARG A 258 -10.29 -0.17 2.12
C ARG A 258 -9.91 -1.65 2.19
N LEU A 259 -8.61 -1.96 2.26
CA LEU A 259 -8.14 -3.34 2.44
C LEU A 259 -8.72 -3.95 3.73
N LEU A 260 -8.55 -3.29 4.88
CA LEU A 260 -9.05 -3.80 6.17
C LEU A 260 -10.56 -4.01 6.14
N HIS A 261 -11.31 -3.06 5.57
CA HIS A 261 -12.75 -3.19 5.41
C HIS A 261 -13.10 -4.42 4.56
N GLN A 262 -12.41 -4.62 3.44
CA GLN A 262 -12.63 -5.75 2.55
C GLN A 262 -12.34 -7.09 3.26
N LEU A 263 -11.22 -7.19 3.97
CA LEU A 263 -10.85 -8.39 4.72
C LEU A 263 -11.87 -8.71 5.83
N ARG A 264 -12.31 -7.71 6.60
CA ARG A 264 -13.36 -7.90 7.63
C ARG A 264 -14.69 -8.33 7.04
N SER A 265 -15.05 -7.79 5.88
CA SER A 265 -16.29 -8.19 5.19
C SER A 265 -16.23 -9.63 4.69
N ALA A 266 -15.05 -10.12 4.30
CA ALA A 266 -14.83 -11.50 3.92
C ALA A 266 -14.89 -12.45 5.13
N ASP A 267 -14.38 -12.02 6.27
CA ASP A 267 -14.34 -12.79 7.52
C ASP A 267 -15.68 -12.87 8.28
N ALA A 268 -16.70 -12.07 7.92
CA ALA A 268 -17.99 -12.03 8.62
C ALA A 268 -18.71 -13.40 8.78
N GLY A 269 -18.25 -14.45 8.10
CA GLY A 269 -18.65 -15.84 8.29
C GLY A 269 -18.01 -16.59 9.49
N HIS A 270 -17.14 -15.95 10.29
CA HIS A 270 -16.48 -16.53 11.48
C HIS A 270 -15.90 -17.93 11.22
N ARG A 271 -15.21 -18.12 10.09
CA ARG A 271 -14.34 -19.28 9.97
C ARG A 271 -13.23 -19.10 10.99
N SER A 272 -12.80 -20.18 11.63
CA SER A 272 -11.80 -20.20 12.69
C SER A 272 -10.44 -19.66 12.21
N LEU A 273 -10.32 -18.34 12.04
CA LEU A 273 -9.09 -17.64 11.70
C LEU A 273 -8.25 -17.48 12.98
N GLU A 274 -7.88 -18.61 13.57
CA GLU A 274 -6.88 -18.71 14.65
C GLU A 274 -5.49 -19.00 14.08
N GLU A 275 -5.36 -19.13 12.76
CA GLU A 275 -4.10 -19.46 12.09
C GLU A 275 -3.29 -18.21 11.76
N ASP A 276 -1.98 -18.31 11.96
CA ASP A 276 -1.03 -17.27 11.57
C ASP A 276 -0.84 -17.26 10.05
N ILE A 277 -0.75 -16.06 9.47
CA ILE A 277 -0.39 -15.89 8.06
C ILE A 277 1.12 -15.84 7.96
N ALA A 278 1.70 -16.71 7.13
CA ALA A 278 3.09 -16.55 6.69
C ALA A 278 3.20 -15.28 5.82
N LEU A 279 4.05 -14.35 6.24
CA LEU A 279 4.31 -13.13 5.50
C LEU A 279 5.10 -13.46 4.22
N SER A 280 4.81 -12.72 3.16
CA SER A 280 5.52 -12.83 1.87
C SER A 280 5.70 -11.45 1.27
N ASP A 281 6.62 -11.32 0.31
CA ASP A 281 6.96 -10.05 -0.35
C ASP A 281 5.76 -9.34 -1.02
N ASP A 282 4.72 -10.08 -1.39
CA ASP A 282 3.52 -9.52 -2.06
C ASP A 282 2.43 -9.08 -1.06
N LEU A 283 2.53 -9.44 0.22
CA LEU A 283 1.59 -9.01 1.25
C LEU A 283 2.13 -7.75 1.95
N PRO A 284 1.41 -6.60 1.90
CA PRO A 284 1.85 -5.37 2.55
C PRO A 284 1.56 -5.42 4.06
N LEU A 285 2.17 -6.38 4.75
CA LEU A 285 2.03 -6.65 6.17
C LEU A 285 3.40 -6.88 6.79
N ALA A 286 3.57 -6.38 8.00
CA ALA A 286 4.76 -6.63 8.81
C ALA A 286 4.35 -7.03 10.22
N VAL A 287 5.15 -7.88 10.84
CA VAL A 287 5.16 -8.09 12.28
C VAL A 287 6.44 -7.45 12.78
N VAL A 288 6.31 -6.49 13.69
CA VAL A 288 7.46 -5.81 14.27
C VAL A 288 7.79 -6.49 15.59
N GLU A 289 9.06 -6.84 15.78
CA GLU A 289 9.59 -7.39 17.02
C GLU A 289 10.59 -6.40 17.63
N VAL A 290 10.63 -6.31 18.96
CA VAL A 290 11.53 -5.39 19.66
C VAL A 290 12.26 -6.14 20.76
N ASP A 291 13.58 -6.05 20.76
CA ASP A 291 14.39 -6.49 21.89
C ASP A 291 14.23 -5.48 23.04
N ALA A 292 13.56 -5.90 24.11
CA ALA A 292 13.29 -5.08 25.27
C ALA A 292 14.55 -4.77 26.11
N GLU A 293 15.58 -5.62 26.03
CA GLU A 293 16.87 -5.38 26.68
C GLU A 293 17.67 -4.33 25.90
N GLU A 294 17.55 -4.31 24.56
CA GLU A 294 18.19 -3.33 23.68
C GLU A 294 17.45 -2.00 23.54
N CYS A 295 16.13 -1.97 23.76
CA CYS A 295 15.32 -0.78 23.61
C CYS A 295 15.64 0.32 24.66
N SER A 296 16.10 1.49 24.20
CA SER A 296 16.35 2.66 25.06
C SER A 296 15.10 3.50 25.41
N ALA A 297 13.92 3.09 24.93
CA ALA A 297 12.65 3.84 25.06
C ALA A 297 12.71 5.28 24.51
N CYS A 298 13.52 5.53 23.47
CA CYS A 298 13.71 6.86 22.88
C CYS A 298 12.51 7.40 22.10
N GLY A 299 11.63 6.52 21.59
CA GLY A 299 10.40 6.89 20.89
C GLY A 299 10.56 7.28 19.41
N LEU A 300 11.78 7.23 18.84
CA LEU A 300 12.01 7.58 17.43
C LEU A 300 11.17 6.72 16.46
N CYS A 301 11.05 5.41 16.72
CA CYS A 301 10.25 4.50 15.91
C CYS A 301 8.76 4.91 15.89
N ALA A 302 8.20 5.32 17.02
CA ALA A 302 6.83 5.83 17.13
C ALA A 302 6.67 7.20 16.45
N GLN A 303 7.67 8.09 16.57
CA GLN A 303 7.65 9.42 15.97
C GLN A 303 7.67 9.36 14.43
N PHE A 304 8.56 8.54 13.87
CA PHE A 304 8.73 8.42 12.42
C PHE A 304 7.71 7.48 11.76
N CYS A 305 6.99 6.65 12.53
CA CYS A 305 5.92 5.80 12.02
C CYS A 305 4.87 6.65 11.27
N PRO A 306 4.64 6.42 9.96
CA PRO A 306 3.77 7.26 9.12
C PRO A 306 2.29 7.16 9.47
N THR A 307 1.87 6.04 10.05
CA THR A 307 0.46 5.76 10.35
C THR A 307 0.14 5.83 11.83
N GLY A 308 1.17 5.83 12.70
CA GLY A 308 0.99 5.63 14.14
C GLY A 308 0.81 4.18 14.55
N ALA A 309 1.13 3.22 13.67
CA ALA A 309 1.17 1.80 14.01
C ALA A 309 2.06 1.49 15.22
N LEU A 310 3.10 2.29 15.46
CA LEU A 310 3.92 2.24 16.67
C LEU A 310 3.60 3.44 17.55
N SER A 311 3.35 3.19 18.84
CA SER A 311 3.12 4.24 19.84
C SER A 311 3.90 3.97 21.11
N LEU A 312 4.62 4.98 21.60
CA LEU A 312 5.32 4.91 22.89
C LEU A 312 4.49 5.66 23.94
N ILE A 313 4.08 4.94 24.98
CA ILE A 313 3.45 5.49 26.17
C ILE A 313 4.51 5.54 27.26
N GLN A 314 4.74 6.73 27.83
CA GLN A 314 5.66 6.92 28.95
C GLN A 314 4.85 7.42 30.15
N GLU A 315 4.89 6.65 31.23
CA GLU A 315 4.36 6.97 32.54
C GLU A 315 5.50 7.46 33.45
N GLU A 316 5.23 7.73 34.73
CA GLU A 316 6.24 8.32 35.64
C GLU A 316 7.49 7.45 35.78
N GLU A 317 7.34 6.12 35.87
CA GLU A 317 8.44 5.17 36.09
C GLU A 317 8.49 4.04 35.06
N ALA A 318 7.64 4.05 34.04
CA ALA A 318 7.50 2.94 33.09
C ALA A 318 7.27 3.42 31.66
N PHE A 319 7.62 2.57 30.69
CA PHE A 319 7.27 2.76 29.29
C PHE A 319 6.62 1.51 28.70
N HIS A 320 5.77 1.75 27.70
CA HIS A 320 5.14 0.73 26.87
C HIS A 320 5.25 1.15 25.40
N LEU A 321 6.01 0.39 24.60
CA LEU A 321 6.03 0.54 23.15
C LEU A 321 5.00 -0.44 22.56
N ASN A 322 3.92 0.10 22.01
CA ASN A 322 2.81 -0.67 21.47
C ASN A 322 2.84 -0.70 19.94
N PHE A 323 2.27 -1.76 19.38
CA PHE A 323 2.14 -1.97 17.95
C PHE A 323 0.72 -2.37 17.54
N GLN A 324 0.26 -1.80 16.43
CA GLN A 324 -1.02 -2.08 15.80
C GLN A 324 -0.80 -2.54 14.34
N PRO A 325 -0.83 -3.86 14.06
CA PRO A 325 -0.57 -4.40 12.73
C PRO A 325 -1.55 -3.89 11.65
N SER A 326 -2.81 -3.62 12.03
CA SER A 326 -3.86 -3.21 11.09
C SER A 326 -3.51 -1.93 10.33
N ILE A 327 -2.74 -1.03 10.91
CA ILE A 327 -2.32 0.22 10.25
C ILE A 327 -0.83 0.27 9.91
N CYS A 328 -0.09 -0.83 10.08
CA CYS A 328 1.29 -0.92 9.61
C CYS A 328 1.35 -0.95 8.08
N LEU A 329 2.34 -0.26 7.49
CA LEU A 329 2.55 -0.21 6.03
C LEU A 329 3.76 -1.02 5.57
N ASP A 330 4.42 -1.74 6.48
CA ASP A 330 5.66 -2.45 6.19
C ASP A 330 6.74 -1.56 5.53
N CYS A 331 6.93 -0.36 6.08
CA CYS A 331 7.80 0.65 5.46
C CYS A 331 9.26 0.59 5.90
N GLY A 332 9.61 -0.27 6.87
CA GLY A 332 10.98 -0.39 7.39
C GLY A 332 11.52 0.79 8.21
N ILE A 333 10.88 1.96 8.18
CA ILE A 333 11.39 3.20 8.80
C ILE A 333 11.69 3.02 10.30
N CYS A 334 10.88 2.25 11.03
CA CYS A 334 11.10 2.01 12.46
C CYS A 334 12.48 1.39 12.75
N ALA A 335 12.91 0.41 11.96
CA ALA A 335 14.22 -0.22 12.09
C ALA A 335 15.34 0.76 11.73
N VAL A 336 15.18 1.49 10.61
CA VAL A 336 16.16 2.50 10.15
C VAL A 336 16.41 3.61 11.17
N VAL A 337 15.39 4.05 11.90
CA VAL A 337 15.52 5.13 12.89
C VAL A 337 15.86 4.64 14.29
N CYS A 338 15.97 3.33 14.51
CA CYS A 338 16.27 2.79 15.83
C CYS A 338 17.78 2.93 16.11
N PRO A 339 18.18 3.75 17.09
CA PRO A 339 19.61 3.97 17.36
C PRO A 339 20.28 2.81 18.10
N GLU A 340 19.48 1.84 18.55
CA GLU A 340 19.94 0.66 19.30
C GLU A 340 19.92 -0.62 18.46
N ASP A 341 19.47 -0.53 17.20
CA ASP A 341 19.22 -1.69 16.34
C ASP A 341 18.30 -2.76 16.98
N ALA A 342 17.41 -2.31 17.88
CA ALA A 342 16.55 -3.19 18.69
C ALA A 342 15.28 -3.67 17.96
N ILE A 343 15.10 -3.35 16.68
CA ILE A 343 13.87 -3.65 15.93
C ILE A 343 14.14 -4.68 14.84
N ALA A 344 13.38 -5.77 14.86
CA ALA A 344 13.38 -6.82 13.85
C ALA A 344 11.97 -7.01 13.25
N PHE A 345 11.88 -7.87 12.24
CA PHE A 345 10.62 -8.22 11.58
C PHE A 345 10.38 -9.73 11.68
N GLY A 346 9.19 -10.10 12.15
CA GLY A 346 8.77 -11.50 12.27
C GLY A 346 8.26 -12.07 10.94
N GLU A 347 8.11 -13.39 10.90
CA GLU A 347 7.68 -14.13 9.70
C GLU A 347 6.17 -14.43 9.67
N TYR A 348 5.50 -14.37 10.82
CA TYR A 348 4.12 -14.83 10.99
C TYR A 348 3.27 -13.78 11.69
N LEU A 349 2.15 -13.42 11.07
CA LEU A 349 1.17 -12.48 11.63
C LEU A 349 -0.11 -13.21 12.02
N PRO A 350 -0.54 -13.13 13.29
CA PRO A 350 -1.88 -13.55 13.67
C PRO A 350 -2.91 -12.69 12.92
N ILE A 351 -3.65 -13.29 11.96
CA ILE A 351 -4.65 -12.59 11.15
C ILE A 351 -5.71 -11.90 12.03
N ALA A 352 -6.01 -12.53 13.16
CA ALA A 352 -6.89 -12.08 14.19
C ALA A 352 -6.55 -10.65 14.68
N SER A 353 -5.25 -10.36 14.86
CA SER A 353 -4.78 -9.05 15.29
C SER A 353 -4.98 -7.96 14.24
N LEU A 354 -4.99 -8.32 12.95
CA LEU A 354 -5.32 -7.42 11.84
C LEU A 354 -6.82 -7.09 11.81
N LEU A 355 -7.66 -8.12 11.95
CA LEU A 355 -9.11 -8.01 11.77
C LEU A 355 -9.80 -7.33 12.97
N ARG A 356 -9.27 -7.52 14.18
CA ARG A 356 -9.82 -6.98 15.43
C ARG A 356 -9.18 -5.67 15.90
N ASP A 357 -8.30 -5.07 15.09
CA ASP A 357 -7.56 -3.85 15.47
C ASP A 357 -6.81 -4.01 16.81
N GLU A 358 -6.23 -5.18 17.04
CA GLU A 358 -5.54 -5.44 18.28
C GLU A 358 -4.28 -4.57 18.39
N VAL A 359 -4.04 -4.09 19.61
CA VAL A 359 -2.84 -3.37 19.98
C VAL A 359 -2.15 -4.17 21.06
N TYR A 360 -0.89 -4.52 20.84
CA TYR A 360 -0.09 -5.27 21.81
C TYR A 360 1.24 -4.57 22.08
N ALA A 361 1.78 -4.82 23.27
CA ALA A 361 3.07 -4.27 23.69
C ALA A 361 4.21 -5.09 23.05
N LEU A 362 5.12 -4.39 22.36
CA LEU A 362 6.36 -4.97 21.83
C LEU A 362 7.49 -4.95 22.87
N ALA A 363 7.58 -3.87 23.64
CA ALA A 363 8.55 -3.72 24.70
C ALA A 363 7.95 -2.94 25.86
N SER A 364 8.30 -3.31 27.09
CA SER A 364 7.90 -2.60 28.30
C SER A 364 9.01 -2.70 29.33
N GLY A 365 9.20 -1.64 30.10
CA GLY A 365 10.29 -1.58 31.08
C GLY A 365 10.19 -0.35 31.97
N LYS A 366 11.14 -0.23 32.89
CA LYS A 366 11.24 0.93 33.78
C LYS A 366 11.92 2.10 33.07
N LEU A 367 11.49 3.32 33.38
CA LEU A 367 12.17 4.54 32.99
C LEU A 367 13.02 5.05 34.16
N VAL A 368 14.25 5.45 33.84
CA VAL A 368 15.15 6.17 34.75
C VAL A 368 15.57 7.49 34.13
N SER A 369 15.89 8.47 34.97
CA SER A 369 16.49 9.71 34.50
C SER A 369 17.97 9.48 34.23
N CYS A 370 18.45 9.82 33.03
CA CYS A 370 19.86 9.73 32.70
C CYS A 370 20.71 10.57 33.68
N ALA A 371 21.75 9.98 34.26
CA ALA A 371 22.63 10.67 35.21
C ALA A 371 23.38 11.89 34.62
N GLN A 372 23.50 11.97 33.28
CA GLN A 372 24.25 13.04 32.59
C GLN A 372 23.34 14.14 32.02
N CYS A 373 22.29 13.79 31.26
CA CYS A 373 21.43 14.77 30.58
C CYS A 373 20.00 14.84 31.14
N HIS A 374 19.67 13.98 32.12
CA HIS A 374 18.36 13.83 32.74
C HIS A 374 17.21 13.40 31.80
N THR A 375 17.48 13.16 30.51
CA THR A 375 16.49 12.59 29.59
C THR A 375 15.99 11.24 30.12
N PRO A 376 14.66 11.01 30.15
CA PRO A 376 14.08 9.70 30.48
C PRO A 376 14.58 8.64 29.49
N THR A 377 15.05 7.51 30.01
CA THR A 377 15.58 6.38 29.21
C THR A 377 15.19 5.07 29.88
N ALA A 378 15.14 3.98 29.12
CA ALA A 378 14.95 2.65 29.68
C ALA A 378 16.05 2.31 30.71
N ASP A 379 15.64 1.69 31.82
CA ASP A 379 16.54 1.13 32.83
C ASP A 379 17.20 -0.14 32.32
N ALA A 380 18.51 -0.10 32.16
CA ALA A 380 19.32 -1.21 31.66
C ALA A 380 20.19 -1.87 32.74
N GLY A 381 19.94 -1.56 34.02
CA GLY A 381 20.78 -2.04 35.13
C GLY A 381 22.06 -1.22 35.33
N ALA A 382 22.81 -1.59 36.38
CA ALA A 382 23.63 -0.69 37.18
C ALA A 382 24.87 -0.04 36.52
N ASP A 383 25.32 -0.45 35.33
CA ASP A 383 26.62 0.00 34.81
C ASP A 383 26.61 0.90 33.58
N ILE A 384 25.51 1.06 32.82
CA ILE A 384 25.43 2.07 31.75
C ILE A 384 23.97 2.52 31.56
N ALA A 385 23.66 3.77 31.90
CA ALA A 385 22.42 4.39 31.43
C ALA A 385 22.48 4.47 29.89
N ARG A 386 21.66 3.67 29.19
CA ARG A 386 21.54 3.58 27.72
C ARG A 386 20.89 4.83 27.10
N CYS A 387 21.18 6.02 27.63
CA CYS A 387 20.58 7.25 27.17
C CYS A 387 21.00 7.54 25.72
N PHE A 388 20.06 7.36 24.80
CA PHE A 388 20.27 7.64 23.38
C PHE A 388 20.71 9.10 23.18
N ALA A 389 20.14 10.05 23.92
CA ALA A 389 20.43 11.47 23.77
C ALA A 389 21.90 11.81 24.11
N CYS A 390 22.47 11.21 25.15
CA CYS A 390 23.89 11.38 25.47
C CYS A 390 24.79 10.72 24.43
N ARG A 391 24.46 9.50 23.98
CA ARG A 391 25.25 8.78 22.96
C ARG A 391 25.22 9.47 21.60
N GLN A 392 24.09 10.07 21.25
CA GLN A 392 23.90 10.87 20.03
C GLN A 392 24.43 12.30 20.16
N GLY A 393 24.94 12.68 21.34
CA GLY A 393 25.56 13.97 21.62
C GLY A 393 24.54 15.11 21.71
N VAL A 394 24.21 15.57 22.92
CA VAL A 394 23.56 16.87 23.09
C VAL A 394 24.53 17.95 22.59
N GLY A 395 24.31 18.45 21.38
CA GLY A 395 25.13 19.50 20.74
C GLY A 395 26.18 19.02 19.73
N SER A 396 26.26 17.73 19.41
CA SER A 396 27.16 17.23 18.38
C SER A 396 26.52 16.08 17.62
N VAL A 397 25.91 16.39 16.48
CA VAL A 397 25.48 15.38 15.50
C VAL A 397 26.71 14.56 15.11
N LYS A 398 26.80 13.32 15.60
CA LYS A 398 27.70 12.34 14.99
C LYS A 398 27.02 11.88 13.70
N PRO A 399 27.58 12.17 12.51
CA PRO A 399 27.06 11.58 11.28
C PRO A 399 27.18 10.05 11.41
N LEU A 400 26.15 9.33 10.97
CA LEU A 400 26.11 7.86 10.90
C LEU A 400 27.10 7.26 9.87
N VAL A 401 28.07 8.05 9.41
CA VAL A 401 29.19 7.62 8.56
C VAL A 401 30.37 8.49 8.95
N ASP A 402 31.55 7.90 9.11
CA ASP A 402 32.77 8.68 9.35
C ASP A 402 32.95 9.75 8.25
N GLN A 403 33.49 10.91 8.63
CA GLN A 403 33.73 12.01 7.68
C GLN A 403 34.74 11.66 6.57
N ALA A 404 35.35 10.47 6.61
CA ALA A 404 36.25 9.99 5.57
C ALA A 404 35.49 9.37 4.37
N GLY A 405 34.31 8.76 4.59
CA GLY A 405 33.56 8.07 3.55
C GLY A 405 32.71 8.96 2.63
N LEU A 406 32.14 10.05 3.15
CA LEU A 406 31.16 10.84 2.39
C LEU A 406 31.77 11.63 1.21
N MET A 407 32.97 12.20 1.39
CA MET A 407 33.65 12.95 0.34
C MET A 407 34.21 12.03 -0.75
N ALA A 408 34.71 10.84 -0.37
CA ALA A 408 35.24 9.86 -1.33
C ALA A 408 34.12 9.24 -2.19
N ASP A 409 32.95 8.94 -1.61
CA ASP A 409 31.79 8.41 -2.35
C ASP A 409 31.05 9.48 -3.17
N LEU A 410 31.14 10.76 -2.78
CA LEU A 410 30.64 11.88 -3.60
C LEU A 410 31.57 12.19 -4.79
N LEU A 411 32.89 12.13 -4.60
CA LEU A 411 33.87 12.39 -5.66
C LEU A 411 33.94 11.24 -6.69
N SER A 412 33.68 9.99 -6.27
CA SER A 412 33.65 8.83 -7.19
C SER A 412 32.42 8.80 -8.12
N ARG A 413 31.42 9.65 -7.86
CA ARG A 413 30.16 9.75 -8.62
C ARG A 413 30.12 10.94 -9.57
N ILE A 414 31.16 11.76 -9.62
CA ILE A 414 31.29 12.84 -10.61
C ILE A 414 32.09 12.26 -11.79
N PRO A 415 31.49 12.07 -12.98
CA PRO A 415 32.26 11.66 -14.14
C PRO A 415 33.28 12.75 -14.50
N ASP A 416 34.54 12.34 -14.70
CA ASP A 416 35.60 13.24 -15.17
C ASP A 416 35.15 13.89 -16.48
N ARG A 417 35.15 15.22 -16.51
CA ARG A 417 34.99 15.99 -17.75
C ARG A 417 36.33 16.00 -18.48
N GLU A 418 36.45 15.17 -19.51
CA GLU A 418 37.20 15.48 -20.73
C GLU A 418 36.27 15.51 -21.93
#